data_AF-A0A431N2I7-F1
#
_entry.id   AF-A0A431N2I7-F1
#
_cell.length_a   1.000
_cell.length_b   1.000
_cell.length_c   1.000
_cell.angle_alpha   90.00
_cell.angle_beta   90.00
_cell.angle_gamma   90.00
#
_symmetry.space_group_name_H-M   'P 1'
#
loop_
_entity.id
_entity.type
_entity.pdbx_description
1 polymer ?
#
loop_
_entity_poly.entity_id
_entity_poly.type
_entity_poly.pdbx_seq_one_letter_code
_entity_poly.pdbx_strand_id
1 'polypeptide(L)'
;MLSVIQSVPKAQKTALTERDAVDIWIARWLRVKRKDLLARYNCDPRRLYEIWQGERFPGSRDKALALFSERYPGLTDRIDFGKHRRIPRAVPPELQPGLFDGL
;
A
#
# COMPACT_ATOMS: atom_id res chain seq x y z
N MET A 1 -14.50 -5.32 43.93
CA MET A 1 -15.12 -5.32 42.59
C MET A 1 -14.03 -5.56 41.56
N LEU A 2 -13.96 -6.75 40.96
CA LEU A 2 -13.02 -7.06 39.87
C LEU A 2 -13.61 -6.55 38.55
N SER A 3 -12.95 -5.56 37.94
CA SER A 3 -13.35 -5.01 36.65
C SER A 3 -12.92 -5.95 35.54
N VAL A 4 -13.88 -6.60 34.88
CA VAL A 4 -13.64 -7.44 33.70
C VAL A 4 -13.29 -6.52 32.54
N ILE A 5 -12.03 -6.58 32.08
CA ILE A 5 -11.60 -5.92 30.84
C ILE A 5 -12.26 -6.68 29.68
N GLN A 6 -13.39 -6.16 29.19
CA GLN A 6 -14.03 -6.72 28.00
C GLN A 6 -13.17 -6.42 26.77
N SER A 7 -12.75 -7.47 26.06
CA SER A 7 -12.07 -7.37 24.78
C SER A 7 -13.07 -6.88 23.73
N VAL A 8 -12.83 -5.69 23.16
CA VAL A 8 -13.66 -5.17 22.07
C VAL A 8 -13.47 -6.06 20.84
N PRO A 9 -14.55 -6.59 20.22
CA PRO A 9 -14.41 -7.44 19.04
C PRO A 9 -13.72 -6.68 17.92
N LYS A 10 -12.65 -7.26 17.39
CA LYS A 10 -11.88 -6.68 16.28
C LYS A 10 -12.76 -6.66 15.05
N ALA A 11 -13.11 -5.48 14.55
CA ALA A 11 -13.92 -5.33 13.34
C ALA A 11 -13.32 -6.17 12.19
N GLN A 12 -14.15 -6.95 11.51
CA GLN A 12 -13.71 -7.77 10.39
C GLN A 12 -13.20 -6.87 9.25
N LYS A 13 -12.01 -7.16 8.75
CA LYS A 13 -11.41 -6.41 7.64
C LYS A 13 -12.18 -6.71 6.36
N THR A 14 -12.52 -5.68 5.60
CA THR A 14 -13.27 -5.82 4.35
C THR A 14 -12.37 -6.40 3.25
N ALA A 15 -12.90 -7.31 2.44
CA ALA A 15 -12.21 -7.80 1.25
C ALA A 15 -12.22 -6.72 0.16
N LEU A 16 -11.04 -6.28 -0.27
CA LEU A 16 -10.90 -5.30 -1.36
C LEU A 16 -11.32 -5.91 -2.70
N THR A 17 -11.95 -5.10 -3.54
CA THR A 17 -12.33 -5.40 -4.93
C THR A 17 -11.36 -4.76 -5.93
N GLU A 18 -11.48 -5.11 -7.21
CA GLU A 18 -10.71 -4.44 -8.27
C GLU A 18 -11.06 -2.95 -8.36
N ARG A 19 -12.33 -2.58 -8.16
CA ARG A 19 -12.77 -1.19 -8.15
C ARG A 19 -12.09 -0.40 -7.03
N ASP A 20 -12.00 -0.98 -5.83
CA ASP A 20 -11.28 -0.35 -4.72
C ASP A 20 -9.81 -0.17 -5.07
N ALA A 21 -9.19 -1.14 -5.75
CA ALA A 21 -7.80 -1.04 -6.18
C ALA A 21 -7.57 0.11 -7.17
N VAL A 22 -8.49 0.32 -8.12
CA VAL A 22 -8.48 1.47 -9.03
C VAL A 22 -8.54 2.78 -8.23
N ASP A 23 -9.47 2.90 -7.29
CA ASP A 23 -9.62 4.10 -6.46
C ASP A 23 -8.39 4.32 -5.55
N ILE A 24 -7.77 3.26 -5.04
CA ILE A 24 -6.53 3.31 -4.24
C ILE A 24 -5.34 3.80 -5.05
N TRP A 25 -5.23 3.42 -6.33
CA TRP A 25 -4.20 3.94 -7.24
C TRP A 25 -4.37 5.45 -7.47
N ILE A 26 -5.59 5.88 -7.82
CA ILE A 26 -5.91 7.30 -8.02
C ILE A 26 -5.61 8.10 -6.74
N ALA A 27 -6.03 7.59 -5.58
CA ALA A 27 -5.80 8.27 -4.31
C ALA A 27 -4.31 8.40 -3.96
N ARG A 28 -3.47 7.42 -4.33
CA ARG A 28 -2.01 7.51 -4.18
C ARG A 28 -1.44 8.66 -5.00
N TRP A 29 -1.85 8.79 -6.26
CA TRP A 29 -1.40 9.86 -7.15
C TRP A 29 -1.86 11.24 -6.70
N LEU A 30 -3.05 11.32 -6.10
CA LEU A 30 -3.56 12.52 -5.43
C LEU A 30 -2.94 12.77 -4.04
N ARG A 31 -1.95 11.98 -3.61
CA ARG A 31 -1.27 12.09 -2.32
C ARG A 31 -2.21 12.01 -1.11
N VAL A 32 -3.31 11.27 -1.22
CA VAL A 32 -4.20 10.97 -0.09
C VAL A 32 -3.41 10.22 0.98
N LYS A 33 -3.58 10.62 2.26
CA LYS A 33 -2.80 10.03 3.34
C LYS A 33 -3.20 8.57 3.53
N ARG A 34 -2.21 7.70 3.70
CA ARG A 34 -2.42 6.26 3.94
C ARG A 34 -3.41 5.97 5.08
N LYS A 35 -3.35 6.74 6.18
CA LYS A 35 -4.27 6.56 7.32
C LYS A 35 -5.74 6.73 6.92
N ASP A 36 -6.01 7.63 5.97
CA ASP A 36 -7.37 7.90 5.49
C ASP A 36 -7.85 6.78 4.58
N LEU A 37 -6.96 6.19 3.77
CA LEU A 37 -7.25 4.98 2.99
C LEU A 37 -7.57 3.78 3.90
N LEU A 38 -6.81 3.59 4.99
CA LEU A 38 -7.06 2.51 5.94
C LEU A 38 -8.40 2.68 6.65
N ALA A 39 -8.73 3.91 7.06
CA ALA A 39 -10.01 4.22 7.67
C ALA A 39 -11.18 3.98 6.68
N ARG A 40 -11.01 4.38 5.42
CA ARG A 40 -12.05 4.24 4.39
C ARG A 40 -12.32 2.79 3.99
N TYR A 41 -11.27 2.01 3.74
CA TYR A 41 -11.40 0.65 3.21
C TYR A 41 -11.38 -0.43 4.30
N ASN A 42 -11.06 -0.09 5.55
CA ASN A 42 -10.96 -1.00 6.69
C ASN A 42 -10.22 -2.31 6.35
N CYS A 43 -9.07 -2.18 5.68
CA CYS A 43 -8.30 -3.31 5.18
C CYS A 43 -6.96 -3.45 5.91
N ASP A 44 -6.29 -4.60 5.72
CA ASP A 44 -4.94 -4.77 6.23
C ASP A 44 -3.96 -3.82 5.50
N PRO A 45 -3.08 -3.09 6.22
CA PRO A 45 -2.16 -2.14 5.58
C PRO A 45 -1.27 -2.74 4.50
N ARG A 46 -0.92 -4.02 4.60
CA ARG A 46 -0.15 -4.72 3.57
C ARG A 46 -0.88 -4.75 2.23
N ARG A 47 -2.21 -4.82 2.23
CA ARG A 47 -3.01 -4.89 1.00
C ARG A 47 -2.84 -3.65 0.13
N LEU A 48 -2.66 -2.47 0.72
CA LEU A 48 -2.38 -1.25 -0.04
C LEU A 48 -1.06 -1.37 -0.80
N TYR A 49 -0.02 -1.94 -0.17
CA TYR A 49 1.27 -2.14 -0.81
C TYR A 49 1.24 -3.22 -1.89
N GLU A 50 0.51 -4.32 -1.69
CA GLU A 50 0.32 -5.36 -2.72
C GLU A 50 -0.36 -4.78 -3.97
N ILE A 51 -1.35 -3.90 -3.79
CA ILE A 51 -1.99 -3.17 -4.89
C ILE A 51 -0.98 -2.22 -5.56
N TRP A 52 -0.24 -1.42 -4.79
CA TRP A 52 0.75 -0.48 -5.35
C TRP A 52 1.96 -1.16 -6.00
N GLN A 53 2.27 -2.40 -5.63
CA GLN A 53 3.27 -3.26 -6.28
C GLN A 53 2.70 -3.93 -7.54
N GLY A 54 1.37 -3.95 -7.70
CA GLY A 54 0.68 -4.65 -8.78
C GLY A 54 0.61 -6.16 -8.59
N GLU A 55 0.90 -6.68 -7.39
CA GLU A 55 0.76 -8.10 -7.03
C GLU A 55 -0.73 -8.49 -6.93
N ARG A 56 -1.57 -7.55 -6.48
CA ARG A 56 -3.01 -7.72 -6.37
C ARG A 56 -3.75 -6.81 -7.35
N PHE A 57 -4.70 -7.38 -8.09
CA PHE A 57 -5.44 -6.69 -9.16
C PHE A 57 -4.52 -6.07 -10.21
N PRO A 58 -3.70 -6.86 -10.95
CA PRO A 58 -2.65 -6.32 -11.82
C PRO A 58 -3.15 -5.34 -12.89
N GLY A 59 -4.37 -5.51 -13.41
CA GLY A 59 -4.98 -4.61 -14.40
C GLY A 59 -5.58 -3.32 -13.82
N SER A 60 -5.72 -3.21 -12.49
CA SER A 60 -6.33 -2.04 -11.86
C SER A 60 -5.50 -0.76 -12.05
N ARG A 61 -4.18 -0.88 -12.18
CA ARG A 61 -3.29 0.28 -12.39
C ARG A 61 -3.57 0.96 -13.73
N ASP A 62 -3.70 0.20 -14.81
CA ASP A 62 -3.86 0.77 -16.14
C ASP A 62 -5.27 1.37 -16.30
N LYS A 63 -6.28 0.73 -15.70
CA LYS A 63 -7.62 1.31 -15.56
C LYS A 63 -7.60 2.63 -14.77
N ALA A 64 -6.86 2.66 -13.66
CA ALA A 64 -6.70 3.87 -12.86
C ALA A 64 -6.00 4.97 -13.66
N LEU A 65 -4.96 4.62 -14.44
CA LEU A 65 -4.22 5.59 -15.26
C LEU A 65 -5.12 6.22 -16.31
N ALA A 66 -5.91 5.43 -17.03
CA ALA A 66 -6.88 5.93 -18.00
C ALA A 66 -7.87 6.92 -17.36
N LEU A 67 -8.47 6.53 -16.23
CA LEU A 67 -9.41 7.40 -15.49
C LEU A 67 -8.72 8.65 -14.92
N PHE A 68 -7.47 8.54 -14.51
CA PHE A 68 -6.72 9.66 -13.94
C PHE A 68 -6.42 10.71 -15.02
N SER A 69 -5.92 10.29 -16.17
CA SER A 69 -5.59 11.20 -17.29
C SER A 69 -6.83 11.91 -17.83
N GLU A 70 -7.99 11.24 -17.83
CA GLU A 70 -9.26 11.85 -18.24
C GLU A 70 -9.73 12.92 -17.22
N ARG A 71 -9.66 12.62 -15.92
CA ARG A 71 -10.18 13.50 -14.86
C ARG A 71 -9.23 14.62 -14.46
N TYR A 72 -7.92 14.39 -14.56
CA TYR A 72 -6.88 15.28 -14.07
C TYR A 72 -5.78 15.53 -15.12
N PRO A 73 -6.11 15.96 -16.34
CA PRO A 73 -5.16 16.07 -17.44
C PRO A 73 -3.95 16.96 -17.08
N GLY A 74 -4.17 18.06 -16.35
CA GLY A 74 -3.10 18.99 -15.95
C GLY A 74 -2.17 18.49 -14.83
N LEU A 75 -2.41 17.31 -14.25
CA LEU A 75 -1.55 16.71 -13.23
C LEU A 75 -0.66 15.59 -13.78
N THR A 76 -0.95 15.09 -14.97
CA THR A 76 -0.31 13.90 -15.55
C THR A 76 1.21 14.03 -15.62
N ASP A 77 1.73 15.20 -16.01
CA ASP A 77 3.17 15.43 -16.14
C ASP A 77 3.91 15.59 -14.80
N ARG A 78 3.18 15.69 -13.69
CA ARG A 78 3.73 16.00 -12.36
C ARG A 78 3.78 14.78 -11.43
N ILE A 79 3.29 13.63 -11.90
CA ILE A 79 3.05 12.45 -11.07
C ILE A 79 3.87 11.27 -11.59
N ASP A 80 4.56 10.62 -10.66
CA ASP A 80 5.16 9.32 -10.92
C ASP A 80 4.09 8.22 -10.80
N PHE A 81 3.74 7.63 -11.95
CA PHE A 81 2.81 6.50 -12.06
C PHE A 81 3.47 5.14 -11.77
N GLY A 82 4.73 5.13 -11.32
CA GLY A 82 5.51 3.96 -11.01
C GLY A 82 4.90 3.06 -9.93
N LYS A 83 5.12 1.75 -10.09
CA LYS A 83 4.80 0.75 -9.07
C LYS A 83 5.67 0.99 -7.83
N HIS A 84 5.09 0.79 -6.66
CA HIS A 84 5.87 0.75 -5.44
C HIS A 84 6.85 -0.42 -5.52
N ARG A 85 8.14 -0.19 -5.29
CA ARG A 85 9.17 -1.24 -5.30
C ARG A 85 9.48 -1.64 -3.86
N ARG A 86 9.36 -2.93 -3.56
CA ARG A 86 9.87 -3.47 -2.29
C ARG A 86 11.39 -3.46 -2.33
N ILE A 87 12.02 -2.77 -1.39
CA ILE A 87 13.47 -2.78 -1.22
C ILE A 87 13.83 -4.05 -0.42
N PRO A 88 14.67 -4.96 -0.97
CA PRO A 88 15.16 -6.11 -0.23
C PRO A 88 15.90 -5.66 1.04
N ARG A 89 15.70 -6.38 2.15
CA ARG A 89 16.37 -6.11 3.44
C ARG A 89 17.56 -7.01 3.71
N ALA A 90 17.89 -7.93 2.81
CA ALA A 90 19.09 -8.74 2.91
C ALA A 90 20.29 -7.82 2.77
N VAL A 91 21.14 -7.78 3.79
CA VAL A 91 22.43 -7.10 3.71
C VAL A 91 23.34 -8.02 2.87
N PRO A 92 23.96 -7.52 1.79
CA PRO A 92 24.96 -8.29 1.07
C PRO A 92 26.04 -8.78 2.04
N PRO A 93 26.46 -10.05 1.99
CA PRO A 93 27.43 -10.63 2.93
C PRO A 93 28.71 -9.79 3.05
N GLU A 94 29.15 -9.17 1.96
CA GLU A 94 30.32 -8.30 1.89
C GLU A 94 30.20 -6.98 2.66
N LEU A 95 28.98 -6.55 3.00
CA LEU A 95 28.70 -5.34 3.79
C LEU A 95 28.44 -5.65 5.27
N GLN A 96 28.45 -6.93 5.65
CA GLN A 96 28.29 -7.37 7.03
C GLN A 96 29.67 -7.80 7.57
N PRO A 97 30.44 -6.91 8.24
CA PRO A 97 31.65 -7.34 8.92
C PRO A 97 31.28 -8.43 9.93
N GLY A 98 31.98 -9.56 9.89
CA GLY A 98 31.67 -10.68 10.77
C GLY A 98 31.86 -10.25 12.22
N LEU A 99 30.84 -10.50 13.03
CA LEU A 99 30.81 -10.12 14.46
C LEU A 99 31.99 -10.73 15.24
N PHE A 100 32.63 -11.78 14.69
CA PHE A 100 33.68 -12.57 15.33
C PHE A 100 34.87 -12.91 14.41
N ASP A 101 35.09 -12.20 13.30
CA ASP A 101 36.18 -12.53 12.34
C ASP A 101 37.61 -12.34 12.91
N GLY A 102 37.76 -12.09 14.21
CA GLY A 102 39.04 -11.89 14.90
C GLY A 102 39.08 -12.34 16.37
N LEU A 103 38.21 -13.27 16.78
CA LEU A 103 38.28 -13.95 18.09
C LEU A 103 38.88 -15.36 17.96
#